data_AF-A0A7N0U0C2-F1
#
_entry.id   AF-A0A7N0U0C2-F1
#
_cell.length_a   1.000
_cell.length_b   1.000
_cell.length_c   1.000
_cell.angle_alpha   90.00
_cell.angle_beta   90.00
_cell.angle_gamma   90.00
#
_symmetry.space_group_name_H-M   'P 1'
#
loop_
_entity.id
_entity.type
_entity.pdbx_description
1 polymer ?
#
loop_
_entity_poly.entity_id
_entity_poly.type
_entity_poly.pdbx_seq_one_letter_code
_entity_poly.pdbx_strand_id
1 'polypeptide(L)'
;MLLMSRWCNFELNVLNFGKRKSIWVTPGILMEPGNNKIDHICFLLDAADGYGVEAWFLSTEAYVGPLVSDLEQYKVVSVDPSLVKSS
;
A
#
# COMPACT_ATOMS: atom_id res chain seq x y z
N MET A 1 -1.17 -12.63 -12.87
CA MET A 1 0.22 -12.57 -12.37
C MET A 1 0.32 -11.37 -11.46
N LEU A 2 0.79 -11.54 -10.23
CA LEU A 2 0.98 -10.43 -9.28
C LEU A 2 2.39 -9.86 -9.43
N LEU A 3 2.51 -8.56 -9.67
CA LEU A 3 3.76 -7.84 -9.59
C LEU A 3 3.86 -7.17 -8.22
N MET A 4 4.95 -7.43 -7.49
CA MET A 4 5.18 -6.84 -6.18
C MET A 4 6.43 -5.96 -6.20
N SER A 5 6.31 -4.75 -5.64
CA SER A 5 7.42 -3.82 -5.48
C SER A 5 7.54 -3.40 -4.03
N ARG A 6 8.71 -3.61 -3.42
CA ARG A 6 8.96 -3.31 -2.01
C ARG A 6 9.79 -2.04 -1.87
N TRP A 7 9.22 -1.03 -1.25
CA TRP A 7 9.81 0.30 -1.01
C TRP A 7 10.03 0.58 0.49
N CYS A 8 9.84 -0.44 1.34
CA CYS A 8 10.19 -0.37 2.75
C CYS A 8 11.68 -0.01 2.93
N ASN A 9 11.97 0.80 3.93
CA ASN A 9 13.29 1.34 4.26
C ASN A 9 13.87 2.34 3.24
N PHE A 10 13.05 2.93 2.36
CA PHE A 10 13.48 4.07 1.54
C PHE A 10 13.46 5.41 2.29
N GLU A 11 13.05 5.41 3.55
CA GLU A 11 13.08 6.60 4.41
C GLU A 11 12.26 7.79 3.85
N LEU A 12 11.32 7.51 2.95
CA LEU A 12 10.54 8.53 2.24
C LEU A 12 9.69 9.40 3.20
N ASN A 13 9.19 8.79 4.28
CA ASN A 13 8.43 9.49 5.33
C ASN A 13 9.30 10.37 6.23
N VAL A 14 10.63 10.22 6.22
CA VAL A 14 11.55 11.06 7.02
C VAL A 14 12.28 12.12 6.21
N LEU A 15 12.14 12.11 4.88
CA LEU A 15 12.68 13.15 3.99
C LEU A 15 12.17 14.54 4.40
N ASN A 16 13.08 15.51 4.46
CA ASN A 16 12.79 16.90 4.79
C ASN A 16 13.46 17.84 3.78
N PHE A 17 12.65 18.48 2.95
CA PHE A 17 13.11 19.44 1.93
C PHE A 17 13.15 20.89 2.46
N GLY A 18 13.60 21.08 3.71
CA GLY A 18 13.71 22.41 4.35
C GLY A 18 12.39 22.96 4.90
N LYS A 19 11.35 22.13 5.03
CA LYS A 19 10.07 22.52 5.65
C LYS A 19 9.79 21.63 6.85
N ARG A 20 9.12 20.51 6.61
CA ARG A 20 8.73 19.48 7.58
C ARG A 20 8.87 18.13 6.90
N LYS A 21 8.95 17.08 7.69
CA LYS A 21 8.91 15.70 7.20
C LYS A 21 7.60 15.45 6.44
N SER A 22 7.66 14.57 5.45
CA SER A 22 6.46 14.09 4.75
C SER A 22 5.47 13.51 5.75
N ILE A 23 4.20 13.90 5.65
CA ILE A 23 3.14 13.38 6.52
C ILE A 23 2.74 11.97 6.07
N TRP A 24 2.85 11.70 4.77
CA TRP A 24 2.50 10.42 4.14
C TRP A 24 3.12 10.34 2.75
N VAL A 25 3.42 9.12 2.30
CA VAL A 25 3.97 8.82 0.98
C VAL A 25 3.11 7.74 0.34
N THR A 26 2.74 7.94 -0.91
CA THR A 26 1.94 6.97 -1.69
C THR A 26 2.55 6.78 -3.08
N PRO A 27 2.49 5.57 -3.66
CA PRO A 27 2.87 5.34 -5.05
C PRO A 27 1.97 6.13 -6.01
N GLY A 28 2.58 6.89 -6.92
CA GLY A 28 1.87 7.47 -8.05
C GLY A 28 1.78 6.45 -9.20
N ILE A 29 0.57 6.14 -9.65
CA ILE A 29 0.37 5.24 -10.80
C ILE A 29 -0.09 6.08 -11.99
N LEU A 30 0.78 6.18 -13.01
CA LEU A 30 0.44 6.79 -14.29
C LEU A 30 -0.04 5.67 -15.23
N MET A 31 -1.35 5.62 -15.47
CA MET A 31 -1.92 4.74 -16.49
C MET A 31 -2.04 5.51 -17.79
N GLU A 32 -1.42 5.01 -18.86
CA GLU A 32 -1.65 5.56 -20.20
C GLU A 32 -3.12 5.32 -20.61
N PRO A 33 -3.79 6.29 -21.24
CA PRO A 33 -5.14 6.10 -21.75
C PRO A 33 -5.21 4.88 -22.68
N GLY A 34 -6.04 3.90 -22.34
CA GLY A 34 -6.22 2.67 -23.11
C GLY A 34 -5.26 1.52 -22.77
N ASN A 35 -4.31 1.72 -21.85
CA ASN A 35 -3.43 0.66 -21.37
C ASN A 35 -3.93 0.12 -20.01
N ASN A 36 -4.90 -0.80 -20.08
CA ASN A 36 -5.47 -1.46 -18.90
C ASN A 36 -4.68 -2.71 -18.45
N LYS A 37 -3.45 -2.94 -18.95
CA LYS A 37 -2.74 -4.22 -18.77
C LYS A 37 -2.12 -4.44 -17.39
N ILE A 38 -2.30 -3.50 -16.47
CA ILE A 38 -1.79 -3.63 -15.11
C ILE A 38 -2.89 -4.24 -14.25
N ASP A 39 -3.00 -5.57 -14.29
CA ASP A 39 -4.14 -6.25 -13.65
C ASP A 39 -3.92 -6.52 -12.14
N HIS A 40 -2.67 -6.61 -11.67
CA HIS A 40 -2.38 -6.86 -10.25
C HIS A 40 -0.98 -6.32 -9.86
N ILE A 41 -0.92 -5.15 -9.21
CA ILE A 41 0.31 -4.63 -8.60
C ILE A 41 0.11 -4.47 -7.09
N CYS A 42 1.12 -4.86 -6.31
CA CYS A 42 1.23 -4.55 -4.90
C CYS A 42 2.50 -3.73 -4.63
N PHE A 43 2.34 -2.54 -4.05
CA PHE A 43 3.46 -1.79 -3.47
C PHE A 43 3.46 -1.95 -1.96
N LEU A 44 4.63 -2.25 -1.39
CA LEU A 44 4.82 -2.32 0.06
C LEU A 44 5.63 -1.11 0.51
N LEU A 45 5.07 -0.30 1.40
CA LEU A 45 5.71 0.91 1.94
C LEU A 45 5.74 0.85 3.47
N ASP A 46 6.66 1.59 4.08
CA ASP A 46 6.62 1.80 5.53
C ASP A 46 5.38 2.63 5.88
N ALA A 47 4.65 2.21 6.93
CA ALA A 47 3.50 2.95 7.41
C ALA A 47 3.89 4.38 7.83
N ALA A 48 2.99 5.34 7.64
CA ALA A 48 3.27 6.76 7.92
C ALA A 48 3.57 7.02 9.41
N ASP A 49 2.98 6.25 10.31
CA ASP A 49 3.22 6.34 11.75
C ASP A 49 4.54 5.67 12.20
N GLY A 50 5.24 5.03 11.26
CA GLY A 50 6.49 4.31 11.50
C GLY A 50 6.32 2.89 12.02
N TYR A 51 5.09 2.40 12.17
CA TYR A 51 4.80 1.07 12.72
C TYR A 51 4.13 0.17 11.69
N GLY A 52 4.92 -0.73 11.11
CA GLY A 52 4.43 -1.75 10.18
C GLY A 52 4.57 -1.35 8.70
N VAL A 53 3.84 -2.08 7.85
CA VAL A 53 3.92 -1.98 6.39
C VAL A 53 2.52 -1.71 5.84
N GLU A 54 2.40 -0.68 4.99
CA GLU A 54 1.23 -0.42 4.18
C GLU A 54 1.36 -1.13 2.83
N ALA A 55 0.36 -1.93 2.48
CA ALA A 55 0.27 -2.59 1.18
C ALA A 55 -0.74 -1.88 0.28
N TRP A 56 -0.26 -1.31 -0.83
CA TRP A 56 -1.09 -0.65 -1.84
C TRP A 56 -1.34 -1.61 -2.99
N PHE A 57 -2.56 -2.12 -3.06
CA PHE A 57 -2.95 -3.12 -4.05
C PHE A 57 -3.81 -2.49 -5.15
N LEU A 58 -3.26 -2.44 -6.37
CA LEU A 58 -4.01 -2.04 -7.56
C LEU A 58 -4.42 -3.29 -8.33
N SER A 59 -5.72 -3.51 -8.43
CA SER A 59 -6.28 -4.62 -9.19
C SER A 59 -7.75 -4.38 -9.53
N THR A 60 -8.37 -5.33 -10.22
CA THR A 60 -9.80 -5.34 -10.50
C THR A 60 -10.60 -5.72 -9.26
N GLU A 61 -11.81 -5.20 -9.15
CA GLU A 61 -12.72 -5.48 -8.03
C GLU A 61 -12.97 -6.98 -7.83
N ALA A 62 -13.07 -7.73 -8.94
CA ALA A 62 -13.23 -9.19 -8.94
C ALA A 62 -12.10 -9.92 -8.19
N TYR A 63 -10.91 -9.32 -8.09
CA TYR A 63 -9.77 -9.88 -7.37
C TYR A 63 -9.63 -9.30 -5.95
N VAL A 64 -9.87 -7.98 -5.79
CA VAL A 64 -9.70 -7.30 -4.50
C VAL A 64 -10.72 -7.75 -3.46
N GLY A 65 -11.99 -7.90 -3.84
CA GLY A 65 -13.06 -8.26 -2.89
C GLY A 65 -12.81 -9.59 -2.16
N PRO A 66 -12.55 -10.70 -2.88
CA PRO A 66 -12.20 -11.97 -2.26
C PRO A 66 -10.90 -11.91 -1.45
N LEU A 67 -9.87 -11.23 -1.96
CA LEU A 67 -8.58 -11.11 -1.29
C LEU A 67 -8.70 -10.40 0.07
N VAL A 68 -9.43 -9.29 0.12
CA VAL A 68 -9.68 -8.55 1.37
C VAL A 68 -10.40 -9.44 2.38
N SER A 69 -11.46 -10.12 1.93
CA SER A 69 -12.26 -10.99 2.80
C SER A 69 -11.42 -12.13 3.40
N ASP A 70 -10.57 -12.76 2.59
CA ASP A 70 -9.66 -13.81 3.05
C ASP A 70 -8.62 -13.26 4.03
N LEU A 71 -7.96 -12.13 3.71
CA LEU A 71 -6.89 -11.60 4.55
C LEU A 71 -7.38 -11.05 5.90
N GLU A 72 -8.57 -10.47 5.96
CA GLU A 72 -9.22 -10.06 7.22
C GLU A 72 -9.55 -11.27 8.10
N GLN A 73 -10.01 -12.38 7.50
CA GLN A 73 -10.26 -13.63 8.22
C GLN A 73 -9.00 -14.16 8.91
N TYR A 74 -7.83 -14.03 8.27
CA TYR A 74 -6.55 -14.44 8.85
C TYR A 74 -5.92 -13.39 9.79
N LYS A 75 -6.55 -12.23 9.98
CA LYS A 75 -6.02 -11.09 10.76
C LYS A 75 -4.63 -10.64 10.32
N VAL A 76 -4.28 -10.86 9.04
CA VAL A 76 -2.96 -10.51 8.49
C VAL A 76 -2.96 -9.07 7.97
N VAL A 77 -4.12 -8.56 7.57
CA VAL A 77 -4.32 -7.17 7.16
C VAL A 77 -5.57 -6.60 7.81
N SER A 78 -5.61 -5.29 7.94
CA SER A 78 -6.83 -4.55 8.23
C SER A 78 -7.03 -3.53 7.13
N VAL A 79 -8.19 -3.52 6.49
CA VAL A 79 -8.57 -2.47 5.54
C VAL A 79 -8.90 -1.18 6.25
N ASP A 80 -9.32 -1.26 7.52
CA ASP A 80 -9.41 -0.11 8.41
C ASP A 80 -8.06 0.10 9.13
N PRO A 81 -7.26 1.11 8.73
CA PRO A 81 -5.97 1.37 9.37
C PRO A 81 -6.09 1.76 10.85
N SER A 82 -7.28 2.13 11.33
CA SER A 82 -7.50 2.44 12.75
C SER A 82 -7.47 1.19 13.64
N LEU A 83 -7.73 0.00 13.09
CA LEU A 83 -7.78 -1.26 13.83
C LEU A 83 -6.41 -1.90 14.05
N VAL A 84 -5.36 -1.43 13.36
CA VAL A 84 -3.98 -1.94 13.51
C VAL A 84 -3.35 -1.47 14.83
N LYS A 85 -3.97 -0.51 15.54
CA LYS A 85 -3.56 -0.08 16.87
C LYS A 85 -4.10 -1.01 17.95
N SER A 86 -3.46 -2.16 18.17
CA SER A 86 -3.26 -2.77 19.51
C SER A 86 -2.74 -4.20 19.39
N SER A 87 -1.44 -4.37 19.54
CA SER A 87 -0.81 -5.58 20.09
C SER A 87 0.52 -5.21 20.72
#